data_AF-A0A522QJW1-F1
#
_entry.id   AF-A0A522QJW1-F1
#
_cell.length_a   1.000
_cell.length_b   1.000
_cell.length_c   1.000
_cell.angle_alpha   90.00
_cell.angle_beta   90.00
_cell.angle_gamma   90.00
#
_symmetry.space_group_name_H-M   'P 1'
#
loop_
_entity.id
_entity.type
_entity.pdbx_description
1 polymer ?
#
loop_
_entity_poly.entity_id
_entity_poly.type
_entity_poly.pdbx_seq_one_letter_code
_entity_poly.pdbx_strand_id
1 'polypeptide(L)' 'MTVEEAVADAHRREWAFVLAATVRVTRDLDLAEECVQDAYLRALDRWRADGVPRNPGAWLTTVARRRAVDLRRRDALFRT' A
#
# COMPACT_ATOMS: atom_id res chain seq x y z
N MET A 1 1.12 18.94 -11.87
CA MET A 1 0.80 18.02 -10.78
C MET A 1 2.09 17.36 -10.32
N THR A 2 2.55 17.67 -9.12
CA THR A 2 3.73 17.03 -8.52
C THR A 2 3.37 15.62 -8.03
N VAL A 3 4.37 14.82 -7.66
CA VAL A 3 4.12 13.48 -7.11
C VAL A 3 3.42 13.57 -5.75
N GLU A 4 3.79 14.56 -4.94
CA GLU A 4 3.18 14.82 -3.64
C GLU A 4 1.68 15.15 -3.79
N GLU A 5 1.32 15.98 -4.77
CA GLU A 5 -0.07 16.29 -5.10
C GLU A 5 -0.85 15.04 -5.55
N ALA A 6 -0.24 14.20 -6.39
CA ALA A 6 -0.86 12.96 -6.86
C ALA A 6 -1.05 11.93 -5.73
N VAL A 7 -0.06 11.79 -4.84
CA VAL A 7 -0.15 10.92 -3.66
C VAL A 7 -1.21 11.43 -2.70
N ALA A 8 -1.27 12.74 -2.44
CA ALA A 8 -2.31 13.34 -1.60
C ALA A 8 -3.71 13.14 -2.20
N ASP A 9 -3.87 13.26 -3.52
CA ASP A 9 -5.14 13.00 -4.20
C ASP A 9 -5.55 11.53 -4.13
N ALA A 10 -4.63 10.61 -4.40
CA ALA A 10 -4.85 9.18 -4.24
C ALA A 10 -5.18 8.81 -2.79
N HIS A 11 -4.58 9.48 -1.79
CA HIS A 11 -4.93 9.26 -0.39
C HIS A 11 -6.38 9.65 -0.11
N ARG A 12 -6.78 10.87 -0.49
CA ARG A 12 -8.16 11.36 -0.29
C ARG A 12 -9.21 10.47 -0.95
N ARG A 13 -8.92 9.90 -2.12
CA ARG A 13 -9.88 9.11 -2.92
C ARG A 13 -9.88 7.62 -2.59
N GLU A 14 -8.70 7.04 -2.35
CA GLU A 14 -8.52 5.59 -2.40
C GLU A 14 -8.25 4.96 -1.02
N TRP A 15 -7.91 5.75 0.01
CA TRP A 15 -7.46 5.23 1.31
C TRP A 15 -8.38 4.13 1.87
N ALA A 16 -9.68 4.41 1.99
CA ALA A 16 -10.64 3.46 2.56
C ALA A 16 -10.76 2.17 1.72
N PHE A 17 -10.70 2.27 0.38
CA PHE A 17 -10.78 1.11 -0.50
C PHE A 17 -9.51 0.25 -0.44
N VAL A 18 -8.34 0.88 -0.45
CA VAL A 18 -7.04 0.21 -0.35
C VAL A 18 -6.92 -0.49 1.01
N LEU A 19 -7.33 0.17 2.10
CA LEU A 19 -7.37 -0.40 3.44
C LEU A 19 -8.32 -1.60 3.52
N ALA A 20 -9.58 -1.43 3.13
CA ALA A 20 -10.56 -2.52 3.16
C ALA A 20 -10.11 -3.73 2.31
N ALA A 21 -9.55 -3.47 1.13
CA ALA A 21 -9.02 -4.51 0.25
C ALA A 21 -7.81 -5.25 0.83
N THR A 22 -7.03 -4.58 1.68
CA THR A 22 -5.86 -5.16 2.37
C THR A 22 -6.28 -5.92 3.62
N VAL A 23 -7.18 -5.36 4.44
CA VAL A 23 -7.79 -6.02 5.62
C VAL A 23 -8.43 -7.35 5.25
N ARG A 24 -9.10 -7.42 4.09
CA ARG A 24 -9.71 -8.66 3.60
C ARG A 24 -8.70 -9.81 3.43
N VAL A 25 -7.43 -9.49 3.16
CA VAL A 25 -6.35 -10.47 2.95
C VAL A 25 -5.58 -10.72 4.25
N THR A 26 -5.27 -9.68 5.02
CA THR A 26 -4.53 -9.81 6.28
C THR A 26 -5.38 -10.48 7.37
N ARG A 27 -6.68 -10.18 7.41
CA ARG A 27 -7.60 -10.42 8.55
C ARG A 27 -7.11 -9.76 9.84
N ASP A 28 -6.42 -8.64 9.69
CA ASP A 28 -5.78 -7.88 10.75
C ASP A 28 -5.77 -6.41 10.31
N LEU A 29 -6.41 -5.54 11.10
CA LEU A 29 -6.59 -4.13 10.76
C LEU A 29 -5.29 -3.36 10.90
N ASP A 30 -4.56 -3.58 11.99
CA ASP A 30 -3.33 -2.86 12.30
C ASP A 30 -2.25 -3.21 11.28
N LEU A 31 -2.07 -4.51 10.99
CA LEU A 31 -1.14 -4.96 9.95
C LEU A 31 -1.53 -4.40 8.57
N ALA A 32 -2.83 -4.31 8.27
CA ALA A 32 -3.28 -3.75 7.01
C ALA A 32 -2.95 -2.26 6.92
N GLU A 33 -3.23 -1.48 7.96
CA GLU A 33 -2.94 -0.05 7.98
C GLU A 33 -1.46 0.21 7.76
N GLU A 34 -0.57 -0.48 8.48
CA GLU A 34 0.88 -0.36 8.28
C GLU A 34 1.29 -0.67 6.83
N CYS A 35 0.74 -1.73 6.23
CA CYS A 35 1.02 -2.10 4.85
C CYS A 35 0.54 -1.05 3.84
N VAL A 36 -0.60 -0.42 4.11
CA VAL A 36 -1.15 0.65 3.27
C VAL A 36 -0.29 1.91 3.39
N GLN A 37 0.10 2.30 4.60
CA GLN A 37 1.01 3.42 4.82
C GLN A 37 2.35 3.21 4.10
N ASP A 38 2.94 2.01 4.19
CA ASP A 38 4.16 1.65 3.43
C ASP A 38 3.93 1.72 1.91
N ALA A 39 2.74 1.36 1.42
CA ALA A 39 2.41 1.52 0.00
C ALA A 39 2.38 2.99 -0.45
N TYR A 40 1.83 3.90 0.36
CA TYR A 40 1.85 5.34 0.07
C TYR A 40 3.26 5.93 0.16
N LEU A 41 4.09 5.50 1.11
CA LEU A 41 5.50 5.89 1.17
C LEU A 41 6.26 5.47 -0.09
N ARG A 42 6.10 4.22 -0.52
CA ARG A 42 6.70 3.70 -1.76
C ARG A 42 6.18 4.42 -3.00
N ALA A 43 4.94 4.91 -2.99
CA ALA A 43 4.40 5.69 -4.09
C ALA A 43 5.17 7.00 -4.29
N LEU A 44 5.53 7.70 -3.19
CA LEU A 44 6.32 8.94 -3.26
C LEU A 44 7.65 8.72 -3.98
N ASP A 45 8.32 7.59 -3.76
CA ASP A 45 9.59 7.28 -4.41
C ASP A 45 9.39 6.74 -5.82
N ARG A 46 8.51 5.75 -6.00
CA ARG A 46 8.35 5.07 -7.28
C ARG A 46 7.74 5.98 -8.33
N TRP A 47 6.73 6.78 -7.99
CA TRP A 47 6.05 7.64 -8.95
C TRP A 47 6.92 8.83 -9.37
N ARG A 48 7.93 9.22 -8.59
CA ARG A 48 8.96 10.18 -9.04
C ARG A 48 9.81 9.61 -10.17
N ALA A 49 10.18 8.33 -10.08
CA ALA A 49 11.01 7.67 -11.07
C ALA A 49 10.22 7.23 -12.34
N ASP A 50 9.00 6.73 -12.16
CA ASP A 50 8.20 6.13 -13.23
C ASP A 50 7.05 6.98 -13.75
N GLY A 51 6.71 8.06 -13.02
CA GLY A 51 5.42 8.72 -13.16
C GLY A 51 4.30 8.02 -12.38
N VAL A 52 3.18 8.74 -12.26
CA VAL A 52 1.98 8.27 -11.57
C VAL A 52 1.27 7.20 -12.42
N PRO A 53 0.96 6.01 -11.88
CA PRO A 53 0.22 4.98 -12.61
C PRO A 53 -1.15 5.48 -13.07
N ARG A 54 -1.63 4.95 -14.21
CA ARG A 54 -2.99 5.24 -14.71
C ARG A 54 -4.10 4.93 -13.70
N ASN A 55 -3.88 3.93 -12.84
CA ASN A 55 -4.76 3.59 -11.74
C ASN A 55 -3.95 3.52 -10.42
N PRO A 56 -3.89 4.65 -9.68
CA PRO A 56 -3.18 4.71 -8.40
C PRO A 56 -3.73 3.74 -7.34
N GLY A 57 -5.06 3.63 -7.21
CA GLY A 57 -5.69 2.76 -6.21
C GLY A 57 -5.35 1.28 -6.40
N ALA A 58 -5.36 0.80 -7.65
CA ALA A 58 -4.96 -0.57 -7.97
C ALA A 58 -3.47 -0.84 -7.70
N TRP A 59 -2.61 0.14 -7.99
CA TRP A 59 -1.18 0.05 -7.69
C TRP A 59 -0.94 -0.02 -6.18
N LEU A 60 -1.54 0.89 -5.41
CA LEU A 60 -1.45 0.95 -3.94
C LEU A 60 -1.95 -0.35 -3.28
N THR A 61 -3.10 -0.85 -3.72
CA THR A 61 -3.66 -2.12 -3.22
C THR A 61 -2.72 -3.29 -3.49
N THR A 62 -2.08 -3.32 -4.66
CA THR A 62 -1.13 -4.37 -5.02
C THR A 62 0.11 -4.31 -4.13
N VAL A 63 0.67 -3.12 -3.91
CA VAL A 63 1.85 -2.93 -3.07
C VAL A 63 1.56 -3.29 -1.61
N ALA A 64 0.45 -2.81 -1.06
CA ALA A 64 0.04 -3.11 0.32
C ALA A 64 -0.16 -4.64 0.53
N ARG A 65 -0.84 -5.33 -0.39
CA ARG A 65 -1.04 -6.78 -0.31
C ARG A 65 0.27 -7.57 -0.41
N ARG A 66 1.20 -7.15 -1.27
CA ARG A 66 2.54 -7.79 -1.36
C ARG A 66 3.29 -7.62 -0.04
N ARG A 67 3.25 -6.42 0.54
CA ARG A 67 3.88 -6.13 1.83
C ARG A 67 3.33 -7.01 2.95
N ALA A 68 2.00 -7.17 3.00
CA ALA A 68 1.34 -8.06 3.97
C ALA A 68 1.80 -9.52 3.84
N VAL A 69 1.91 -10.05 2.62
CA VAL A 69 2.42 -11.41 2.38
C VAL A 69 3.86 -11.54 2.85
N ASP A 70 4.71 -10.57 2.54
CA ASP A 70 6.12 -10.59 2.94
C ASP A 70 6.30 -10.54 4.46
N LEU A 71 5.51 -9.73 5.17
CA LEU A 71 5.54 -9.66 6.63
C LEU A 71 5.10 -10.99 7.27
N ARG A 72 4.02 -11.61 6.76
CA ARG A 72 3.57 -12.93 7.24
C ARG A 72 4.60 -14.02 6.99
N ARG A 73 5.30 -13.99 5.85
CA ARG A 73 6.39 -14.93 5.57
C ARG A 73 7.56 -14.76 6.54
N ARG A 74 7.93 -13.52 6.86
CA ARG A 74 9.01 -13.24 7.83
C ARG A 74 8.66 -13.72 9.23
N ASP A 75 7.46 -13.41 9.68
CA ASP A 75 6.96 -13.84 10.99
C ASP A 75 6.94 -15.37 11.13
N ALA A 76 6.59 -16.11 10.06
CA ALA A 76 6.69 -17.57 10.05
C ALA A 76 8.13 -18.10 10.20
N LEU A 77 9.13 -17.39 9.66
CA LEU A 77 10.55 -17.78 9.76
C LEU A 77 11.14 -17.50 11.15
N PHE A 78 10.64 -16.49 11.87
CA PHE A 78 11.14 -16.14 13.21
C PHE A 78 10.54 -16.99 14.34
N ARG A 79 9.50 -17.79 14.06
CA ARG A 79 8.85 -18.67 15.05
C ARG A 79 9.36 -20.12 15.02
N THR A 80 10.33 -20.43 14.17
CA THR A 80 11.07 -21.71 14.11
C THR A 80 12.40 -21.60 14.82
#